data_AF-A0A0K8VDG6-F1
#
_entry.id   AF-A0A0K8VDG6-F1
#
_cell.length_a   1.000
_cell.length_b   1.000
_cell.length_c   1.000
_cell.angle_alpha   90.00
_cell.angle_beta   90.00
_cell.angle_gamma   90.00
#
_symmetry.space_group_name_H-M   'P 1'
#
loop_
_entity.id
_entity.type
_entity.pdbx_description
1 polymer ?
#
loop_
_entity_poly.entity_id
_entity_poly.type
_entity_poly.pdbx_seq_one_letter_code
_entity_poly.pdbx_strand_id
1 'polypeptide(L)'
;MRKYIQYVCRINTNDKKRKRFQVTTAWSSEDMFNLIEIIEKHPCLWEYSSSDYKNRQKRENAWREVAANCHGRSVDECKAKWANVKTEYNNTKNKLQVKSGQSASSSQPDWQFWTAMQFYHNHGKEKTTSSV
;
A
#
# COMPACT_ATOMS: atom_id res chain seq x y z
N MET A 1 14.24 -28.10 -11.25
CA MET A 1 13.02 -27.95 -10.43
C MET A 1 12.93 -26.50 -9.99
N ARG A 2 11.82 -25.83 -10.31
CA ARG A 2 11.64 -24.38 -10.15
C ARG A 2 11.39 -24.02 -8.68
N LYS A 3 12.10 -23.01 -8.17
CA LYS A 3 11.57 -21.79 -7.50
C LYS A 3 12.59 -21.31 -6.45
N TYR A 4 13.41 -20.33 -6.82
CA TYR A 4 13.15 -18.89 -6.74
C TYR A 4 13.46 -18.36 -5.34
N ILE A 5 14.62 -17.73 -5.31
CA ILE A 5 15.35 -17.09 -4.23
C ILE A 5 14.43 -16.18 -3.41
N GLN A 6 14.38 -16.42 -2.10
CA GLN A 6 13.87 -15.50 -1.09
C GLN A 6 14.56 -14.15 -1.24
N TYR A 7 13.85 -13.14 -1.73
CA TYR A 7 14.19 -11.76 -1.42
C TYR A 7 13.47 -11.37 -0.12
N VAL A 8 14.15 -11.68 0.97
CA VAL A 8 13.93 -11.12 2.30
C VAL A 8 14.29 -9.64 2.27
N CYS A 9 13.32 -8.74 2.39
CA CYS A 9 13.61 -7.38 2.84
C CYS A 9 13.80 -7.43 4.36
N ARG A 10 15.06 -7.63 4.76
CA ARG A 10 15.55 -7.64 6.12
C ARG A 10 15.55 -6.20 6.67
N ILE A 11 14.45 -5.78 7.30
CA ILE A 11 14.52 -4.68 8.27
C ILE A 11 14.83 -5.30 9.63
N ASN A 12 16.10 -5.20 10.03
CA ASN A 12 16.56 -5.53 11.37
C ASN A 12 16.47 -4.26 12.22
N THR A 13 15.49 -4.21 13.11
CA THR A 13 15.56 -3.42 14.35
C THR A 13 15.15 -4.33 15.49
N ASN A 14 16.17 -4.87 16.14
CA ASN A 14 16.09 -5.62 17.37
C ASN A 14 15.61 -4.68 18.50
N ASP A 15 14.36 -4.79 18.95
CA ASP A 15 13.97 -4.29 20.27
C ASP A 15 12.94 -5.24 20.93
N LYS A 16 13.48 -6.07 21.82
CA LYS A 16 12.90 -6.64 23.05
C LYS A 16 11.48 -7.23 22.97
N LYS A 17 11.44 -8.57 23.09
CA LYS A 17 10.29 -9.40 23.47
C LYS A 17 9.42 -8.72 24.55
N ARG A 18 8.25 -8.19 24.18
CA ARG A 18 7.14 -7.92 25.11
C ARG A 18 6.00 -8.89 24.81
N LYS A 19 5.39 -9.41 25.88
CA LYS A 19 4.27 -10.38 25.91
C LYS A 19 3.29 -10.13 24.76
N ARG A 20 2.98 -11.18 24.01
CA ARG A 20 1.98 -11.22 22.95
C ARG A 20 0.59 -11.02 23.57
N PHE A 21 0.21 -9.78 23.82
CA PHE A 21 -1.19 -9.43 24.07
C PHE A 21 -1.92 -9.63 22.75
N GLN A 22 -2.80 -10.62 22.73
CA GLN A 22 -3.57 -10.99 21.55
C GLN A 22 -4.64 -9.91 21.35
N VAL A 23 -4.33 -8.84 20.61
CA VAL A 23 -5.36 -7.99 20.03
C VAL A 23 -5.56 -8.47 18.61
N THR A 24 -6.58 -9.29 18.42
CA THR A 24 -7.09 -9.68 17.12
C THR A 24 -7.88 -8.51 16.52
N THR A 25 -7.21 -7.47 16.03
CA THR A 25 -7.83 -6.52 15.11
C THR A 25 -7.86 -7.16 13.73
N ALA A 26 -8.84 -8.05 13.51
CA ALA A 26 -9.18 -8.49 12.17
C ALA A 26 -9.56 -7.24 11.35
N TRP A 27 -8.89 -7.04 10.21
CA TRP A 27 -9.24 -5.98 9.28
C TRP A 27 -10.36 -6.49 8.39
N SER A 28 -11.53 -5.87 8.46
CA SER A 28 -12.63 -6.15 7.54
C SER A 28 -12.31 -5.62 6.15
N SER A 29 -12.97 -6.17 5.12
CA SER A 29 -12.84 -5.65 3.75
C SER A 29 -13.23 -4.17 3.67
N GLU A 30 -14.25 -3.75 4.41
CA GLU A 30 -14.70 -2.35 4.47
C GLU A 30 -13.62 -1.42 5.03
N ASP A 31 -12.95 -1.82 6.12
CA ASP A 31 -11.85 -1.04 6.68
C ASP A 31 -10.67 -0.92 5.70
N MET A 32 -10.46 -1.96 4.89
CA MET A 32 -9.42 -2.00 3.88
C MET A 32 -9.74 -1.06 2.73
N PHE A 33 -10.99 -1.05 2.26
CA PHE A 33 -11.45 -0.07 1.28
C PHE A 33 -11.31 1.36 1.81
N ASN A 34 -11.75 1.62 3.04
CA ASN A 34 -11.62 2.93 3.67
C ASN A 34 -10.14 3.36 3.78
N LEU A 35 -9.26 2.46 4.23
CA LEU A 35 -7.82 2.72 4.30
C LEU A 35 -7.26 3.14 2.92
N ILE A 36 -7.62 2.41 1.87
CA ILE A 36 -7.13 2.67 0.51
C ILE A 36 -7.66 4.01 0.00
N GLU A 37 -8.95 4.30 0.17
CA GLU A 37 -9.59 5.53 -0.29
C GLU A 37 -9.00 6.79 0.40
N ILE A 38 -8.74 6.72 1.71
CA ILE A 38 -8.15 7.86 2.42
C ILE A 38 -6.70 8.06 1.97
N ILE A 39 -5.95 6.97 1.77
CA ILE A 39 -4.56 7.07 1.29
C ILE A 39 -4.50 7.65 -0.12
N GLU A 40 -5.45 7.30 -1.00
CA GLU A 40 -5.59 7.90 -2.33
C GLU A 40 -5.69 9.43 -2.25
N LYS A 41 -6.49 9.96 -1.33
CA LYS A 41 -6.67 11.41 -1.08
C LYS A 41 -5.41 12.10 -0.55
N HIS A 42 -4.43 11.37 -0.02
CA HIS A 42 -3.20 11.91 0.55
C HIS A 42 -1.96 11.50 -0.25
N PRO A 43 -1.61 12.21 -1.33
CA PRO A 43 -0.44 11.90 -2.15
C PRO A 43 0.87 11.95 -1.35
N CYS A 44 0.94 12.70 -0.25
CA CYS A 44 2.10 12.73 0.64
C CYS A 44 2.45 11.35 1.24
N LEU A 45 1.54 10.38 1.25
CA LEU A 45 1.74 9.04 1.80
C LEU A 45 2.33 8.03 0.82
N TRP A 46 2.04 8.19 -0.48
CA TRP A 46 2.38 7.19 -1.50
C TRP A 46 3.13 7.78 -2.71
N GLU A 47 3.05 9.08 -2.96
CA GLU A 47 3.69 9.76 -4.09
C GLU A 47 5.11 10.20 -3.75
N TYR A 48 6.09 9.35 -4.05
CA TYR A 48 7.51 9.67 -3.85
C TYR A 48 8.00 10.89 -4.66
N SER A 49 7.29 11.25 -5.73
CA SER A 49 7.61 12.39 -6.60
C SER A 49 7.15 13.74 -6.02
N SER A 50 6.26 13.73 -5.03
CA SER A 50 5.73 14.95 -4.43
C SER A 50 6.76 15.60 -3.51
N SER A 51 6.84 16.93 -3.53
CA SER A 51 7.58 17.69 -2.51
C SER A 51 7.04 17.41 -1.10
N ASP A 52 5.74 17.11 -1.00
CA ASP A 52 5.06 16.84 0.26
C ASP A 52 5.44 15.49 0.88
N TYR A 53 5.95 14.54 0.09
CA TYR A 53 6.50 13.29 0.62
C TYR A 53 7.77 13.54 1.46
N LYS A 54 8.53 14.59 1.15
CA LYS A 54 9.70 14.97 1.95
C LYS A 54 9.30 15.61 3.28
N ASN A 55 8.11 16.21 3.34
CA ASN A 55 7.62 16.87 4.54
C ASN A 55 7.14 15.84 5.58
N ARG A 56 7.93 15.65 6.64
CA ARG A 56 7.60 14.72 7.74
C ARG A 56 6.29 15.08 8.42
N GLN A 57 6.04 16.37 8.67
CA GLN A 57 4.86 16.82 9.39
C GLN A 57 3.57 16.55 8.61
N LYS A 58 3.57 16.81 7.30
CA LYS A 58 2.43 16.50 6.42
C LYS A 58 2.12 14.99 6.41
N ARG A 59 3.15 14.15 6.36
CA ARG A 59 2.97 12.68 6.41
C ARG A 59 2.42 12.22 7.75
N GLU A 60 2.94 12.74 8.86
CA GLU A 60 2.42 12.41 10.18
C GLU A 60 0.96 12.87 10.35
N ASN A 61 0.60 14.03 9.83
CA ASN A 61 -0.79 14.51 9.85
C ASN A 61 -1.72 13.60 9.03
N ALA A 62 -1.35 13.29 7.79
CA ALA A 62 -2.13 12.41 6.92
C ALA A 62 -2.31 11.02 7.55
N TRP A 63 -1.28 10.46 8.19
CA TRP A 63 -1.42 9.20 8.92
C TRP A 63 -2.36 9.29 10.13
N ARG A 64 -2.38 10.42 10.84
CA ARG A 64 -3.34 10.66 11.94
C ARG A 64 -4.77 10.75 11.41
N GLU A 65 -4.97 11.40 10.27
CA GLU A 65 -6.27 11.46 9.60
C GLU A 65 -6.74 10.07 9.16
N VAL A 66 -5.86 9.27 8.55
CA VAL A 66 -6.13 7.86 8.22
C VAL A 66 -6.54 7.06 9.46
N ALA A 67 -5.77 7.16 10.54
CA ALA A 67 -6.05 6.46 11.79
C ALA A 67 -7.40 6.86 12.41
N ALA A 68 -7.74 8.14 12.39
CA ALA A 68 -9.01 8.65 12.90
C ALA A 68 -10.21 8.08 12.13
N ASN A 69 -10.08 7.89 10.82
CA ASN A 69 -11.14 7.37 9.95
C ASN A 69 -11.17 5.83 9.89
N CYS A 70 -10.11 5.14 10.28
CA CYS A 70 -10.05 3.68 10.38
C CYS A 70 -10.56 3.17 11.75
N HIS A 71 -11.78 3.57 12.15
CA HIS A 71 -12.47 3.07 13.35
C HIS A 71 -11.62 3.10 14.64
N GLY A 72 -10.83 4.16 14.85
CA GLY A 72 -10.02 4.35 16.06
C GLY A 72 -8.76 3.47 16.13
N ARG A 73 -8.28 2.94 14.99
CA ARG A 73 -7.02 2.20 14.94
C ARG A 73 -5.80 3.09 15.15
N SER A 74 -4.70 2.47 15.57
CA SER A 74 -3.45 3.19 15.77
C SER A 74 -2.79 3.52 14.42
N VAL A 75 -2.08 4.64 14.36
CA VAL A 75 -1.27 5.03 13.19
C VAL A 75 -0.31 3.91 12.77
N ASP A 76 0.32 3.24 13.72
CA ASP A 76 1.24 2.12 13.46
C ASP A 76 0.53 0.90 12.86
N GLU A 77 -0.71 0.61 13.26
CA GLU A 77 -1.51 -0.46 12.67
C GLU A 77 -1.89 -0.13 11.22
N CYS A 78 -2.32 1.10 10.96
CA CYS A 78 -2.64 1.55 9.60
C CYS A 78 -1.42 1.50 8.68
N LYS A 79 -0.24 1.91 9.18
CA LYS A 79 1.03 1.81 8.44
C LYS A 79 1.40 0.37 8.12
N ALA A 80 1.34 -0.51 9.12
CA ALA A 80 1.63 -1.93 8.94
C ALA A 80 0.66 -2.57 7.94
N LYS A 81 -0.63 -2.22 8.02
CA LYS A 81 -1.62 -2.74 7.09
C LYS A 81 -1.41 -2.23 5.67
N TRP A 82 -1.13 -0.95 5.50
CA TRP A 82 -0.80 -0.38 4.20
C TRP A 82 0.44 -1.04 3.56
N ALA A 83 1.45 -1.38 4.36
CA ALA A 83 2.61 -2.13 3.87
C ALA A 83 2.21 -3.51 3.31
N ASN A 84 1.29 -4.22 3.97
CA ASN A 84 0.76 -5.49 3.47
C ASN A 84 -0.04 -5.30 2.18
N VAL A 85 -0.90 -4.28 2.12
CA VAL A 85 -1.70 -3.94 0.92
C VAL A 85 -0.79 -3.69 -0.29
N LYS A 86 0.28 -2.90 -0.13
CA LYS A 86 1.29 -2.68 -1.17
C LYS A 86 2.00 -3.96 -1.61
N THR A 87 2.33 -4.83 -0.66
CA THR A 87 2.97 -6.12 -0.94
C THR A 87 2.06 -6.99 -1.80
N GLU A 88 0.79 -7.11 -1.43
CA GLU A 88 -0.21 -7.89 -2.18
C GLU A 88 -0.45 -7.33 -3.58
N TYR A 89 -0.53 -6.01 -3.73
CA TYR A 89 -0.64 -5.35 -5.03
C TYR A 89 0.56 -5.63 -5.93
N ASN A 90 1.78 -5.46 -5.42
CA ASN A 90 2.99 -5.72 -6.19
C ASN A 90 3.10 -7.20 -6.59
N ASN A 91 2.74 -8.13 -5.70
CA ASN A 91 2.69 -9.55 -6.00
C ASN A 91 1.68 -9.85 -7.13
N THR A 92 0.50 -9.25 -7.05
CA THR A 92 -0.56 -9.39 -8.06
C THR A 92 -0.12 -8.83 -9.40
N LYS A 93 0.46 -7.62 -9.41
CA LYS A 93 1.04 -6.98 -10.60
C LYS A 93 2.13 -7.85 -11.24
N ASN A 94 3.06 -8.38 -10.46
CA ASN A 94 4.10 -9.28 -10.97
C ASN A 94 3.51 -10.56 -11.56
N LYS A 95 2.49 -11.16 -10.93
CA LYS A 95 1.79 -12.33 -11.47
C LYS A 95 1.13 -12.05 -12.82
N LEU A 96 0.59 -10.85 -13.02
CA LEU A 96 0.02 -10.44 -14.32
C LEU A 96 1.10 -10.26 -15.38
N GLN A 97 2.21 -9.58 -15.06
CA GLN A 97 3.30 -9.37 -16.02
C GLN A 97 3.98 -10.68 -16.46
N VAL A 98 4.13 -11.65 -15.55
CA VAL A 98 4.70 -12.97 -15.88
C VAL A 98 3.78 -13.78 -16.79
N LYS A 99 2.46 -13.54 -16.77
CA LYS A 99 1.49 -14.21 -17.66
C LYS A 99 1.48 -13.64 -19.09
N SER A 100 2.03 -12.45 -19.33
CA SER A 100 2.06 -11.84 -20.68
C SER A 100 2.94 -12.57 -21.71
N GLY A 101 3.57 -13.70 -21.35
CA GLY A 101 4.22 -14.61 -22.29
C GLY A 101 3.28 -15.71 -22.76
N GLN A 102 2.98 -15.71 -24.07
CA GLN A 102 2.29 -16.78 -24.82
C GLN A 102 0.89 -17.15 -24.26
N SER A 103 -0.14 -16.44 -24.74
CA SER A 103 -1.57 -16.76 -24.56
C SER A 103 -2.22 -16.38 -23.20
N ALA A 104 -1.94 -15.20 -22.66
CA ALA A 104 -2.75 -14.66 -21.56
C ALA A 104 -3.92 -13.83 -22.08
N SER A 105 -5.13 -14.31 -21.81
CA SER A 105 -6.33 -13.48 -21.77
C SER A 105 -6.09 -12.30 -20.81
N SER A 106 -6.49 -11.09 -21.23
CA SER A 106 -6.37 -9.80 -20.54
C SER A 106 -7.24 -9.68 -19.28
N SER A 107 -7.41 -10.77 -18.54
CA SER A 107 -8.27 -10.83 -17.36
C SER A 107 -7.65 -10.07 -16.19
N GLN A 108 -8.41 -9.12 -15.65
CA GLN A 108 -8.10 -8.43 -14.39
C GLN A 108 -7.86 -9.48 -13.29
N PRO A 109 -6.96 -9.21 -12.33
CA PRO A 109 -6.70 -10.13 -11.24
C PRO A 109 -7.91 -10.22 -10.30
N ASP A 110 -8.12 -11.42 -9.75
CA ASP A 110 -9.12 -11.72 -8.72
C ASP A 110 -8.67 -11.18 -7.35
N TRP A 111 -8.43 -9.88 -7.26
CA TRP A 111 -8.15 -9.22 -5.99
C TRP A 111 -9.14 -8.09 -5.80
N GLN A 112 -9.98 -8.21 -4.77
CA GLN A 112 -11.10 -7.29 -4.51
C GLN A 112 -10.66 -5.81 -4.38
N PHE A 113 -9.41 -5.56 -3.97
CA PHE A 113 -8.86 -4.21 -3.83
C PHE A 113 -8.07 -3.74 -5.06
N TRP A 114 -8.02 -4.53 -6.13
CA TRP A 114 -7.23 -4.22 -7.32
C TRP A 114 -7.66 -2.89 -7.95
N THR A 115 -8.96 -2.72 -8.20
CA THR A 115 -9.53 -1.50 -8.78
C THR A 115 -9.26 -0.29 -7.89
N ALA A 116 -9.52 -0.41 -6.58
CA ALA A 116 -9.26 0.65 -5.61
C ALA A 116 -7.77 1.01 -5.52
N MET A 117 -6.86 0.12 -5.91
CA MET A 117 -5.42 0.35 -5.87
C MET A 117 -4.82 0.75 -7.22
N GLN A 118 -5.64 0.96 -8.24
CA GLN A 118 -5.15 1.38 -9.56
C GLN A 118 -4.52 2.77 -9.54
N PHE A 119 -4.94 3.68 -8.65
CA PHE A 119 -4.32 5.01 -8.53
C PHE A 119 -2.81 4.90 -8.30
N TYR A 120 -2.37 3.93 -7.48
CA TYR A 120 -0.95 3.70 -7.18
C TYR A 120 -0.09 3.37 -8.42
N HIS A 121 -0.70 2.92 -9.52
CA HIS A 121 -0.01 2.63 -10.78
C HIS A 121 0.29 3.89 -11.61
N ASN A 122 -0.54 4.93 -11.51
CA ASN A 122 -0.64 5.97 -12.53
C ASN A 122 0.30 7.18 -12.33
N HIS A 123 1.17 7.15 -11.31
CA HIS A 123 2.00 8.32 -10.97
C HIS A 123 3.37 8.35 -11.66
N GLY A 124 3.52 7.55 -12.71
CA GLY A 124 4.62 7.64 -13.65
C GLY A 124 4.23 8.45 -14.88
N LYS A 125 4.31 9.78 -14.78
CA LYS A 125 4.35 10.78 -15.88
C LYS A 125 3.02 11.29 -16.44
N GLU A 126 2.40 12.23 -15.72
CA GLU A 126 1.76 13.37 -16.39
C GLU A 126 2.38 14.66 -15.83
N LYS A 127 3.46 15.10 -16.47
CA LYS A 127 3.86 16.51 -16.39
C LYS A 127 2.84 17.30 -17.20
N THR A 128 1.72 17.67 -16.62
CA THR A 128 0.97 18.81 -17.13
C THR A 128 1.72 20.06 -16.67
N THR A 129 2.76 20.41 -17.44
CA THR A 129 3.14 21.81 -17.63
C THR A 129 1.91 22.52 -18.18
N SER A 130 1.05 22.99 -17.29
CA SER A 130 0.14 24.09 -17.59
C SER A 130 0.99 25.35 -17.66
N SER A 131 1.61 25.54 -18.83
CA SER A 131 1.87 26.90 -19.32
C SER A 131 0.50 27.53 -19.58
N VAL A 132 0.12 28.50 -18.76
CA VAL A 132 -0.40 29.80 -19.20
C VAL A 132 0.17 30.84 -18.24
#